data_AF-A0A3C2E9U2-F1
#
_entry.id   AF-A0A3C2E9U2-F1
#
_cell.length_a   1.000
_cell.length_b   1.000
_cell.length_c   1.000
_cell.angle_alpha   90.00
_cell.angle_beta   90.00
_cell.angle_gamma   90.00
#
_symmetry.space_group_name_H-M   'P 1'
#
loop_
_entity.id
_entity.type
_entity.pdbx_description
1 polymer ?
#
loop_
_entity_poly.entity_id
_entity_poly.type
_entity_poly.pdbx_seq_one_letter_code
_entity_poly.pdbx_strand_id
1 'polypeptide(L)' 'MVIKPDVDRFIFGIISVILVVDTMLWFILLSYLITYKNIRIIFVKRQNAFNKIFGVLLLLMAIKIIFG' A
#
# COMPACT_ATOMS: atom_id res chain seq x y z
N MET A 1 14.00 -2.24 -4.48
CA MET A 1 14.54 -2.50 -5.83
C MET A 1 14.88 -1.16 -6.45
N VAL A 2 16.18 -0.84 -6.56
CA VAL A 2 16.64 0.39 -7.22
C VAL A 2 16.88 0.02 -8.68
N ILE A 3 16.03 0.55 -9.56
CA ILE A 3 16.12 0.33 -11.01
C ILE A 3 17.30 1.17 -11.51
N LYS A 4 18.39 0.53 -11.93
CA LYS A 4 19.49 1.21 -12.63
C LYS A 4 18.92 1.76 -13.96
N PRO A 5 19.38 2.93 -14.44
CA PRO A 5 18.82 3.59 -15.64
C PRO A 5 19.09 2.85 -16.97
N ASP A 6 19.68 1.67 -16.91
CA ASP A 6 20.07 0.84 -18.07
C ASP A 6 19.17 -0.40 -18.24
N VAL A 7 17.96 -0.36 -17.65
CA VAL A 7 16.97 -1.45 -17.82
C VAL A 7 16.23 -1.24 -19.13
N ASP A 8 16.27 -2.27 -19.98
CA ASP A 8 15.56 -2.33 -21.25
C ASP A 8 14.08 -1.90 -21.07
N ARG A 9 13.62 -1.01 -21.94
CA ARG A 9 12.24 -0.45 -21.90
C ARG A 9 11.19 -1.55 -21.92
N PHE A 10 11.48 -2.68 -22.59
CA PHE A 10 10.58 -3.82 -22.62
C PHE A 10 10.43 -4.47 -21.23
N ILE A 11 11.55 -4.67 -20.54
CA ILE A 11 11.58 -5.22 -19.17
C ILE A 11 10.87 -4.26 -18.20
N PHE A 12 11.13 -2.96 -18.32
CA PHE A 12 10.45 -1.95 -17.50
C PHE A 12 8.92 -1.95 -17.74
N GLY A 13 8.49 -2.13 -19.00
CA GLY A 13 7.07 -2.28 -19.35
C GLY A 13 6.43 -3.47 -18.66
N ILE A 14 7.08 -4.64 -18.68
CA ILE A 14 6.59 -5.86 -18.01
C ILE A 14 6.50 -5.65 -16.50
N ILE A 15 7.55 -5.10 -15.87
CA ILE A 15 7.56 -4.84 -14.43
C ILE A 15 6.44 -3.87 -14.04
N SER A 16 6.20 -2.83 -14.86
CA SER A 16 5.13 -1.87 -14.61
C SER A 16 3.75 -2.54 -14.66
N VAL A 17 3.51 -3.41 -15.66
CA VAL A 17 2.25 -4.16 -15.77
C VAL A 17 2.08 -5.10 -14.58
N ILE A 18 3.13 -5.84 -14.20
CA ILE A 18 3.09 -6.73 -13.02
C ILE A 18 2.76 -5.92 -11.77
N LEU A 19 3.40 -4.77 -11.57
CA LEU A 19 3.15 -3.91 -10.40
C LEU A 19 1.70 -3.45 -10.34
N VAL A 20 1.13 -3.01 -11.48
CA VAL A 20 -0.28 -2.59 -11.57
C VAL A 20 -1.23 -3.75 -11.28
N VAL A 21 -0.99 -4.92 -11.87
CA VAL A 21 -1.84 -6.09 -11.66
C VAL A 21 -1.76 -6.57 -10.22
N ASP A 22 -0.57 -6.61 -9.63
CA ASP A 22 -0.36 -6.99 -8.24
C ASP A 22 -1.09 -6.04 -7.29
N THR A 23 -0.94 -4.73 -7.49
CA THR A 23 -1.69 -3.74 -6.71
C THR A 23 -3.20 -3.87 -6.91
N MET A 24 -3.67 -4.07 -8.13
CA MET A 24 -5.10 -4.29 -8.41
C MET A 24 -5.64 -5.51 -7.66
N LEU A 25 -4.96 -6.65 -7.74
CA LEU A 25 -5.36 -7.88 -7.06
C LEU A 25 -5.35 -7.70 -5.54
N TRP A 26 -4.35 -7.01 -5.01
CA TRP A 26 -4.28 -6.68 -3.58
C TRP A 26 -5.48 -5.83 -3.13
N PHE A 27 -5.82 -4.77 -3.89
CA PHE A 27 -6.96 -3.93 -3.56
C PHE A 27 -8.31 -4.64 -3.70
N ILE A 28 -8.47 -5.52 -4.71
CA ILE A 28 -9.66 -6.35 -4.87
C ILE A 28 -9.83 -7.26 -3.64
N LEU A 29 -8.76 -7.96 -3.24
CA LEU A 29 -8.77 -8.84 -2.08
C LEU A 29 -9.08 -8.07 -0.78
N LEU A 30 -8.42 -6.93 -0.59
CA LEU A 30 -8.65 -6.06 0.57
C LEU A 30 -10.11 -5.58 0.63
N SER A 31 -10.68 -5.16 -0.50
CA SER A 31 -12.07 -4.70 -0.60
C SER A 31 -13.06 -5.82 -0.25
N TYR A 32 -12.80 -7.03 -0.75
CA TYR A 32 -13.61 -8.20 -0.43
C TYR A 32 -13.57 -8.52 1.07
N LEU A 33 -12.37 -8.53 1.68
CA LEU A 33 -12.21 -8.76 3.11
C LEU A 33 -12.92 -7.70 3.97
N ILE A 34 -12.81 -6.42 3.64
CA ILE A 34 -13.45 -5.33 4.37
C ILE A 34 -14.98 -5.41 4.26
N THR A 35 -15.51 -5.95 3.17
CA THR A 35 -16.96 -6.08 2.95
C THR A 35 -17.60 -7.15 3.84
N TYR A 36 -16.86 -8.16 4.29
CA TYR A 36 -17.39 -9.15 5.23
C TYR A 36 -17.81 -8.51 6.55
N LYS A 37 -19.08 -8.71 6.95
CA LYS A 37 -19.69 -8.11 8.16
C LYS A 37 -18.82 -8.22 9.40
N ASN A 38 -18.21 -9.39 9.65
CA ASN A 38 -17.38 -9.62 10.84
C ASN A 38 -16.12 -8.74 10.84
N ILE A 39 -15.45 -8.64 9.69
CA ILE A 39 -14.24 -7.82 9.51
C ILE A 39 -14.62 -6.34 9.53
N ARG A 40 -15.72 -5.95 8.89
CA ARG A 40 -16.24 -4.59 8.88
C ARG A 40 -16.50 -4.07 10.30
N ILE A 41 -17.14 -4.86 11.16
CA ILE A 41 -17.42 -4.45 12.55
C ILE A 41 -16.13 -4.25 13.35
N ILE A 42 -15.16 -5.17 13.21
CA ILE A 42 -13.85 -5.05 13.86
C ILE A 42 -13.10 -3.82 13.35
N PHE A 43 -13.14 -3.58 12.04
CA PHE A 43 -12.50 -2.45 11.40
C PHE A 43 -13.09 -1.12 11.88
N VAL A 44 -14.43 -0.99 11.90
CA VAL A 44 -15.12 0.20 12.42
C VAL A 44 -14.78 0.43 13.90
N LYS A 45 -14.77 -0.62 14.72
CA LYS A 45 -14.41 -0.51 16.15
C LYS A 45 -12.96 -0.07 16.37
N ARG A 46 -12.05 -0.46 15.47
CA ARG A 46 -10.62 -0.12 15.53
C ARG A 46 -10.22 1.05 14.62
N GLN A 47 -11.16 1.68 13.92
CA GLN A 47 -10.88 2.73 12.93
C GLN A 47 -10.05 3.86 13.54
N ASN A 48 -10.36 4.27 14.77
CA ASN A 48 -9.61 5.31 15.47
C ASN A 48 -8.16 4.89 15.77
N ALA A 49 -7.94 3.63 16.14
CA ALA A 49 -6.60 3.09 16.36
C ALA A 49 -5.81 3.00 15.04
N PHE A 50 -6.44 2.53 13.96
CA PHE A 50 -5.83 2.49 12.63
C PHE A 50 -5.44 3.90 12.17
N ASN A 51 -6.35 4.88 12.26
CA ASN A 51 -6.07 6.27 11.88
C ASN A 51 -4.90 6.85 12.67
N LYS A 52 -4.84 6.59 13.98
CA LYS A 52 -3.74 7.05 14.83
C LYS A 52 -2.41 6.39 14.44
N ILE A 53 -2.41 5.07 14.23
CA ILE A 53 -1.19 4.33 13.86
C ILE A 53 -0.67 4.77 12.49
N PHE A 54 -1.53 4.79 11.47
CA PHE A 54 -1.15 5.23 10.13
C PHE A 54 -0.74 6.69 10.08
N GLY A 55 -1.46 7.57 10.80
CA GLY A 55 -1.09 8.98 10.91
C GLY A 55 0.28 9.20 11.55
N VAL A 56 0.57 8.48 12.64
CA VAL A 56 1.89 8.53 13.30
C VAL A 56 2.98 7.95 12.39
N LEU A 57 2.73 6.82 11.71
CA LEU A 57 3.67 6.24 10.74
C LEU A 57 3.98 7.21 9.61
N LEU A 58 2.97 7.89 9.06
CA LEU A 58 3.14 8.90 8.01
C LEU A 58 3.96 10.09 8.51
N LEU A 59 3.69 10.57 9.73
CA LEU A 59 4.47 11.63 10.37
C LEU A 59 5.94 11.23 10.54
N LEU A 60 6.20 10.03 11.08
CA LEU A 60 7.55 9.51 11.26
C LEU A 60 8.27 9.33 9.92
N MET A 61 7.59 8.83 8.89
CA MET A 61 8.16 8.73 7.55
C MET A 61 8.45 10.10 6.95
N ALA A 62 7.55 11.08 7.11
CA ALA A 62 7.78 12.44 6.63
C ALA A 62 8.99 13.09 7.32
N ILE A 63 9.09 12.96 8.64
CA ILE A 63 10.25 13.43 9.40
C ILE A 63 11.52 12.74 8.89
N LYS A 64 11.51 11.41 8.73
CA LYS A 64 12.65 10.67 8.20
C LYS A 64 13.05 11.15 6.81
N ILE A 65 12.11 11.39 5.91
CA ILE A 65 12.41 11.88 4.56
C ILE A 65 13.03 13.29 4.60
N ILE A 66 12.56 14.16 5.50
CA ILE A 66 13.06 15.53 5.64
C ILE A 66 14.46 15.57 6.29
N PHE A 67 14.71 14.72 7.29
CA PHE A 67 15.92 14.77 8.12
C PHE A 67 16.94 13.64 7.83
N GLY A 68 16.60 12.62 7.05
CA GLY A 68 17.43 11.46 6.70
C GLY A 68 17.01 10.15 7.37
#